data_AF-A0A1H7DV51-F1
#
_entry.id   AF-A0A1H7DV51-F1
#
_cell.length_a   1.000
_cell.length_b   1.000
_cell.length_c   1.000
_cell.angle_alpha   90.00
_cell.angle_beta   90.00
_cell.angle_gamma   90.00
#
_symmetry.space_group_name_H-M   'P 1'
#
loop_
_entity.id
_entity.type
_entity.pdbx_description
1 polymer ?
#
loop_
_entity_poly.entity_id
_entity_poly.type
_entity_poly.pdbx_seq_one_letter_code
_entity_poly.pdbx_strand_id
1 'polypeptide(L)'
;MKMIGLLGLLASAAVQAQVALPLPAAYPTLLGVSCGGVHVASYVTGFDQNGYIHGEVYAWTRCGGSGRGGGYQSQTYQSWHTIVWDLRQNYKVLPYDNVVPDPALRAIDAHGNSILDTCTVTTDGPPACVASAYIYYIPPTMKPISDTVPVTQNVPARPVVPDR
;
A
#
# COMPACT_ATOMS: atom_id res chain seq x y z
N MET A 1 -39.20 46.61 -18.04
CA MET A 1 -38.28 46.36 -16.91
C MET A 1 -38.02 44.86 -16.87
N LYS A 2 -36.80 44.39 -17.18
CA LYS A 2 -36.42 42.97 -17.11
C LYS A 2 -35.30 42.85 -16.08
N MET A 3 -35.58 42.24 -14.94
CA MET A 3 -34.55 41.83 -13.97
C MET A 3 -34.00 40.48 -14.41
N ILE A 4 -32.70 40.45 -14.73
CA ILE A 4 -31.94 39.23 -14.93
C ILE A 4 -31.31 38.92 -13.58
N GLY A 5 -31.87 37.93 -12.87
CA GLY A 5 -31.31 37.42 -11.63
C GLY A 5 -30.08 36.57 -11.92
N LEU A 6 -28.92 37.05 -11.49
CA LEU A 6 -27.67 36.31 -11.51
C LEU A 6 -27.66 35.37 -10.29
N LEU A 7 -28.02 34.09 -10.48
CA LEU A 7 -27.73 33.06 -9.47
C LEU A 7 -26.24 32.70 -9.58
N GLY A 8 -25.44 33.22 -8.66
CA GLY A 8 -24.06 32.76 -8.45
C GLY A 8 -24.07 31.38 -7.81
N LEU A 9 -23.73 30.34 -8.58
CA LEU A 9 -23.33 29.05 -8.04
C LEU A 9 -21.96 29.22 -7.37
N LEU A 10 -21.94 29.31 -6.04
CA LEU A 10 -20.74 29.09 -5.26
C LEU A 10 -20.50 27.57 -5.19
N ALA A 11 -19.62 27.06 -6.04
CA ALA A 11 -19.11 25.71 -5.93
C ALA A 11 -18.08 25.67 -4.78
N SER A 12 -18.51 25.25 -3.59
CA SER A 12 -17.61 24.91 -2.50
C SER A 12 -16.82 23.65 -2.90
N ALA A 13 -15.55 23.82 -3.27
CA ALA A 13 -14.65 22.68 -3.42
C ALA A 13 -14.37 22.12 -2.01
N ALA A 14 -14.93 20.94 -1.71
CA ALA A 14 -14.54 20.21 -0.52
C ALA A 14 -13.08 19.80 -0.68
N VAL A 15 -12.18 20.33 0.16
CA VAL A 15 -10.80 19.86 0.24
C VAL A 15 -10.83 18.51 0.94
N GLN A 16 -10.74 17.42 0.17
CA GLN A 16 -10.60 16.08 0.76
C GLN A 16 -9.17 15.86 1.27
N ALA A 17 -9.07 15.31 2.48
CA ALA A 17 -7.81 14.88 3.04
C ALA A 17 -7.33 13.60 2.32
N GLN A 18 -6.08 13.63 1.86
CA GLN A 18 -5.37 12.42 1.49
C GLN A 18 -5.26 11.51 2.71
N VAL A 19 -5.61 10.23 2.55
CA VAL A 19 -5.43 9.22 3.59
C VAL A 19 -4.38 8.21 3.15
N ALA A 20 -3.44 7.91 4.03
CA ALA A 20 -2.52 6.79 3.83
C ALA A 20 -3.29 5.47 4.04
N LEU A 21 -3.08 4.50 3.15
CA LEU A 21 -3.71 3.19 3.29
C LEU A 21 -2.99 2.38 4.38
N PRO A 22 -3.72 1.79 5.33
CA PRO A 22 -3.11 1.14 6.48
C PRO A 22 -2.40 -0.15 6.08
N LEU A 23 -1.33 -0.47 6.81
CA LEU A 23 -0.59 -1.71 6.66
C LEU A 23 -0.72 -2.58 7.91
N PRO A 24 -0.57 -3.91 7.78
CA PRO A 24 -0.55 -4.78 8.95
C PRO A 24 0.57 -4.41 9.90
N ALA A 25 0.24 -4.19 11.18
CA ALA A 25 1.25 -3.93 12.22
C ALA A 25 2.28 -5.08 12.32
N ALA A 26 1.86 -6.30 11.97
CA ALA A 26 2.71 -7.48 11.94
C ALA A 26 3.50 -7.66 10.63
N TYR A 27 3.35 -6.80 9.62
CA TYR A 27 4.06 -6.97 8.34
C TYR A 27 5.59 -7.07 8.47
N PRO A 28 6.25 -6.32 9.39
CA PRO A 28 7.66 -6.54 9.68
C PRO A 28 8.02 -7.97 10.12
N THR A 29 7.10 -8.67 10.77
CA THR A 29 7.30 -10.08 11.18
C THR A 29 7.01 -11.08 10.06
N LEU A 30 6.35 -10.68 8.96
CA LEU A 30 6.09 -11.56 7.81
C LEU A 30 7.36 -11.91 7.03
N LEU A 31 8.41 -11.08 7.10
CA LEU A 31 9.71 -11.43 6.54
C LEU A 31 10.38 -12.62 7.26
N GLY A 32 9.94 -12.95 8.48
CA GLY A 32 10.53 -14.01 9.31
C GLY A 32 11.95 -13.72 9.82
N VAL A 33 12.54 -12.58 9.45
CA VAL A 33 13.90 -12.14 9.81
C VAL A 33 13.89 -10.63 10.05
N SER A 34 14.59 -10.17 11.08
CA SER A 34 14.79 -8.74 11.37
C SER A 34 16.23 -8.49 11.80
N CYS A 35 16.95 -7.65 11.07
CA CYS A 35 18.39 -7.45 11.25
C CYS A 35 18.78 -5.98 11.48
N GLY A 36 18.06 -5.31 12.36
CA GLY A 36 18.30 -3.88 12.68
C GLY A 36 17.25 -2.94 12.10
N GLY A 37 16.25 -3.48 11.40
CA GLY A 37 15.11 -2.73 10.88
C GLY A 37 14.49 -3.45 9.69
N VAL A 38 13.16 -3.40 9.58
CA VAL A 38 12.45 -3.81 8.38
C VAL A 38 11.93 -2.55 7.70
N HIS A 39 12.25 -2.42 6.42
CA HIS A 39 11.72 -1.39 5.56
C HIS A 39 10.49 -1.95 4.85
N VAL A 40 9.40 -1.19 4.86
CA VAL A 40 8.14 -1.57 4.21
C VAL A 40 7.74 -0.45 3.26
N ALA A 41 7.31 -0.84 2.05
CA ALA A 41 6.72 0.05 1.06
C ALA A 41 5.36 -0.52 0.65
N SER A 42 4.41 0.36 0.33
CA SER A 42 3.11 0.00 -0.21
C SER A 42 2.87 0.72 -1.53
N TYR A 43 2.21 0.01 -2.43
CA TYR A 43 1.92 0.45 -3.78
C TYR A 43 0.46 0.15 -4.11
N VAL A 44 -0.21 1.06 -4.80
CA VAL A 44 -1.52 0.78 -5.39
C VAL A 44 -1.38 0.18 -6.78
N THR A 45 -2.28 -0.75 -7.13
CA THR A 45 -2.32 -1.37 -8.48
C THR A 45 -3.64 -1.12 -9.20
N GLY A 46 -4.67 -0.65 -8.50
CA GLY A 46 -5.93 -0.23 -9.13
C GLY A 46 -7.13 -0.34 -8.19
N PHE A 47 -8.30 -0.14 -8.78
CA PHE A 47 -9.58 -0.51 -8.17
C PHE A 47 -10.13 -1.77 -8.82
N ASP A 48 -10.80 -2.63 -8.05
CA ASP A 48 -11.59 -3.71 -8.63
C ASP A 48 -13.02 -3.27 -8.99
N GLN A 49 -13.78 -4.21 -9.57
CA GLN A 49 -15.16 -3.98 -10.00
C GLN A 49 -16.11 -3.63 -8.86
N ASN A 50 -15.76 -3.95 -7.61
CA ASN A 50 -16.56 -3.65 -6.43
C ASN A 50 -16.10 -2.36 -5.72
N GLY A 51 -15.06 -1.69 -6.25
CA GLY A 51 -14.48 -0.47 -5.69
C GLY A 51 -13.50 -0.70 -4.56
N TYR A 52 -13.03 -1.92 -4.31
CA TYR A 52 -11.90 -2.13 -3.40
C TYR A 52 -10.61 -1.69 -4.08
N ILE A 53 -9.68 -1.17 -3.28
CA ILE A 53 -8.34 -0.78 -3.74
C ILE A 53 -7.46 -2.01 -3.67
N HIS A 54 -6.80 -2.35 -4.76
CA HIS A 54 -5.77 -3.38 -4.82
C HIS A 54 -4.40 -2.75 -4.76
N GLY A 55 -3.45 -3.50 -4.23
CA GLY A 55 -2.06 -3.10 -4.22
C GLY A 55 -1.12 -4.18 -3.76
N GLU A 56 0.14 -3.78 -3.68
CA GLU A 56 1.25 -4.63 -3.30
C GLU A 56 1.99 -4.01 -2.14
N VAL A 57 2.44 -4.87 -1.23
CA VAL A 57 3.31 -4.50 -0.13
C VAL A 57 4.63 -5.21 -0.33
N TYR A 58 5.70 -4.45 -0.20
CA TYR A 58 7.06 -4.93 -0.26
C TYR A 58 7.72 -4.70 1.09
N ALA A 59 8.39 -5.71 1.62
CA ALA A 59 9.25 -5.53 2.77
C ALA A 59 10.63 -6.11 2.52
N TRP A 60 11.64 -5.47 3.11
CA TRP A 60 13.00 -5.97 3.10
C TRP A 60 13.77 -5.61 4.38
N THR A 61 14.78 -6.41 4.68
CA THR A 61 15.77 -6.15 5.73
C THR A 61 17.13 -6.62 5.24
N ARG A 62 18.19 -5.96 5.71
CA ARG A 62 19.57 -6.30 5.37
C ARG A 62 20.31 -6.74 6.63
N CYS A 63 20.78 -7.97 6.61
CA CYS A 63 21.54 -8.57 7.70
C CYS A 63 23.04 -8.48 7.38
N GLY A 64 23.83 -7.88 8.28
CA GLY A 64 25.29 -7.86 8.18
C GLY A 64 25.94 -8.87 9.14
N GLY A 65 26.98 -9.58 8.70
CA GLY A 65 27.82 -10.39 9.60
C GLY A 65 28.75 -9.51 10.43
N SER A 66 28.66 -9.58 11.77
CA SER A 66 29.39 -8.70 12.70
C SER A 66 30.68 -9.29 13.30
N GLY A 67 31.29 -10.32 12.70
CA GLY A 67 32.40 -11.07 13.30
C GLY A 67 33.81 -10.64 12.88
N ARG A 68 34.75 -10.51 13.84
CA ARG A 68 36.21 -10.41 13.58
C ARG A 68 36.70 -11.70 12.91
N GLY A 69 36.88 -11.65 11.59
CA GLY A 69 37.33 -12.76 10.75
C GLY A 69 36.23 -13.41 9.88
N GLY A 70 34.96 -13.02 10.06
CA GLY A 70 33.84 -13.50 9.25
C GLY A 70 33.55 -12.51 8.13
N GLY A 71 33.56 -12.98 6.88
CA GLY A 71 33.47 -12.15 5.68
C GLY A 71 32.36 -11.10 5.72
N TYR A 72 32.65 -9.95 5.12
CA TYR A 72 31.79 -8.77 4.88
C TYR A 72 30.52 -9.05 4.05
N GLN A 73 29.95 -10.24 4.17
CA GLN A 73 28.77 -10.63 3.44
C GLN A 73 27.54 -10.11 4.17
N SER A 74 26.80 -9.28 3.46
CA SER A 74 25.51 -8.81 3.90
C SER A 74 24.45 -9.48 3.03
N GLN A 75 23.41 -9.99 3.68
CA GLN A 75 22.32 -10.70 3.02
C GLN A 75 21.06 -9.86 3.10
N THR A 76 20.43 -9.61 1.95
CA THR A 76 19.13 -8.93 1.89
C THR A 76 18.03 -9.96 1.86
N TYR A 77 17.09 -9.86 2.79
CA TYR A 77 15.86 -10.63 2.82
C TYR A 77 14.73 -9.72 2.34
N GLN A 78 13.93 -10.19 1.39
CA GLN A 78 12.84 -9.40 0.82
C GLN A 78 11.63 -10.27 0.52
N SER A 79 10.43 -9.68 0.59
CA SER A 79 9.16 -10.35 0.35
C SER A 79 8.14 -9.40 -0.26
N TRP A 80 7.24 -9.97 -1.06
CA TRP A 80 6.09 -9.29 -1.65
C TRP A 80 4.80 -9.97 -1.22
N HIS A 81 3.75 -9.17 -1.00
CA HIS A 81 2.40 -9.65 -0.77
C HIS A 81 1.37 -8.71 -1.39
N THR A 82 0.35 -9.32 -1.99
CA THR A 82 -0.84 -8.61 -2.45
C THR A 82 -1.68 -8.19 -1.26
N ILE A 83 -2.28 -7.01 -1.33
CA ILE A 83 -3.15 -6.46 -0.30
C ILE A 83 -4.36 -5.80 -0.94
N VAL A 84 -5.49 -5.90 -0.26
CA VAL A 84 -6.73 -5.25 -0.66
C VAL A 84 -7.18 -4.36 0.48
N TRP A 85 -7.57 -3.12 0.15
CA TRP A 85 -8.17 -2.17 1.08
C TRP A 85 -9.60 -1.86 0.68
N ASP A 86 -10.41 -1.55 1.69
CA ASP A 86 -11.67 -0.87 1.45
C ASP A 86 -11.53 0.65 1.65
N LEU A 87 -12.56 1.39 1.22
CA LEU A 87 -12.62 2.85 1.39
C LEU A 87 -12.87 3.28 2.85
N ARG A 88 -12.96 2.33 3.78
CA ARG A 88 -13.08 2.56 5.23
C ARG A 88 -11.77 2.25 5.95
N GLN A 89 -10.68 2.08 5.22
CA GLN A 89 -9.34 1.81 5.76
C GLN A 89 -9.25 0.46 6.50
N ASN A 90 -10.10 -0.50 6.18
CA ASN A 90 -9.82 -1.90 6.51
C ASN A 90 -8.98 -2.51 5.40
N TYR A 91 -8.18 -3.51 5.74
CA TYR A 91 -7.30 -4.18 4.79
C TYR A 91 -7.36 -5.70 4.96
N LYS A 92 -6.90 -6.41 3.93
CA LYS A 92 -6.63 -7.85 3.99
C LYS A 92 -5.43 -8.18 3.12
N VAL A 93 -4.47 -8.90 3.70
CA VAL A 93 -3.32 -9.44 2.95
C VAL A 93 -3.72 -10.73 2.27
N LEU A 94 -3.30 -10.89 1.02
CA LEU A 94 -3.54 -12.03 0.16
C LEU A 94 -2.20 -12.67 -0.26
N PRO A 95 -2.22 -13.91 -0.78
CA PRO A 95 -1.06 -14.48 -1.46
C PRO A 95 -0.60 -13.57 -2.59
N TYR A 96 0.71 -13.46 -2.78
CA TYR A 96 1.27 -12.62 -3.85
C TYR A 96 0.83 -13.12 -5.22
N ASP A 97 0.27 -12.24 -6.04
CA ASP A 97 -0.29 -12.56 -7.36
C ASP A 97 0.67 -12.32 -8.54
N ASN A 98 1.90 -11.89 -8.28
CA ASN A 98 2.93 -11.52 -9.26
C ASN A 98 2.67 -10.23 -10.04
N VAL A 99 1.82 -9.32 -9.56
CA VAL A 99 1.70 -7.98 -10.12
C VAL A 99 2.95 -7.15 -9.78
N VAL A 100 3.56 -6.57 -10.81
CA VAL A 100 4.66 -5.59 -10.65
C VAL A 100 4.05 -4.20 -10.54
N PRO A 101 4.21 -3.49 -9.41
CA PRO A 101 3.62 -2.16 -9.26
C PRO A 101 4.27 -1.12 -10.17
N ASP A 102 3.46 -0.18 -10.65
CA ASP A 102 3.94 1.06 -11.27
C ASP A 102 3.86 2.21 -10.26
N PRO A 103 4.99 2.70 -9.71
CA PRO A 103 4.98 3.79 -8.73
C PRO A 103 4.39 5.12 -9.25
N ALA A 104 4.29 5.28 -10.57
CA ALA A 104 3.65 6.43 -11.19
C ALA A 104 2.13 6.26 -11.35
N LEU A 105 1.57 5.09 -11.00
CA LEU A 105 0.15 4.80 -11.15
C LEU A 105 -0.70 5.85 -10.44
N ARG A 106 -1.70 6.34 -11.17
CA ARG A 106 -2.82 7.12 -10.65
C ARG A 106 -4.08 6.52 -11.22
N ALA A 107 -5.07 6.24 -10.39
CA ALA A 107 -6.35 5.71 -10.84
C ALA A 107 -7.52 6.40 -10.14
N ILE A 108 -8.66 6.45 -10.80
CA ILE A 108 -9.91 7.04 -10.31
C ILE A 108 -11.03 6.02 -10.55
N ASP A 109 -11.89 5.80 -9.56
CA ASP A 109 -13.05 4.92 -9.67
C ASP A 109 -14.29 5.65 -10.25
N ALA A 110 -15.39 4.91 -10.42
CA ALA A 110 -16.65 5.46 -10.94
C ALA A 110 -17.31 6.51 -10.01
N HIS A 111 -16.86 6.61 -8.76
CA HIS A 111 -17.37 7.52 -7.75
C HIS A 111 -16.44 8.72 -7.50
N GLY A 112 -15.36 8.84 -8.28
CA GLY A 112 -14.38 9.91 -8.16
C GLY A 112 -13.30 9.68 -7.10
N ASN A 113 -13.30 8.54 -6.40
CA ASN A 113 -12.23 8.17 -5.48
C ASN A 113 -10.94 7.97 -6.26
N SER A 114 -9.83 8.53 -5.79
CA SER A 114 -8.54 8.43 -6.49
C SER A 114 -7.47 7.83 -5.63
N ILE A 115 -6.57 7.05 -6.23
CA ILE A 115 -5.43 6.42 -5.57
C ILE A 115 -4.11 6.86 -6.19
N LEU A 116 -3.07 6.88 -5.37
CA LEU A 116 -1.71 7.19 -5.79
C LEU A 116 -0.67 6.62 -4.84
N ASP A 117 0.55 6.54 -5.34
CA ASP A 117 1.74 6.32 -4.52
C ASP A 117 2.52 7.62 -4.33
N THR A 118 2.92 7.86 -3.09
CA THR A 118 3.90 8.90 -2.74
C THR A 118 5.21 8.22 -2.39
N CYS A 119 6.19 8.33 -3.29
CA CYS A 119 7.49 7.67 -3.14
C CYS A 119 8.56 8.65 -2.68
N THR A 120 9.38 8.20 -1.74
CA THR A 120 10.60 8.89 -1.33
C THR A 120 11.81 8.15 -1.88
N VAL A 121 12.80 8.92 -2.36
CA VAL A 121 14.06 8.36 -2.84
C VAL A 121 14.83 7.86 -1.63
N THR A 122 15.16 6.58 -1.61
CA THR A 122 16.00 5.97 -0.58
C THR A 122 17.42 5.82 -1.13
N THR A 123 18.43 6.08 -0.30
CA THR A 123 19.85 5.90 -0.68
C THR A 123 20.29 4.43 -0.64
N ASP A 124 19.53 3.57 0.04
CA ASP A 124 19.92 2.19 0.36
C ASP A 124 18.81 1.16 0.06
N GLY A 125 18.12 1.26 -1.08
CA GLY A 125 17.14 0.23 -1.48
C GLY A 125 16.14 0.68 -2.54
N PRO A 126 15.15 -0.14 -2.88
CA PRO A 126 14.01 0.31 -3.67
C PRO A 126 13.24 1.42 -2.93
N PRO A 127 12.53 2.30 -3.68
CA PRO A 127 11.89 3.47 -3.11
C PRO A 127 10.90 3.11 -2.02
N ALA A 128 10.90 3.89 -0.93
CA ALA A 128 9.88 3.78 0.11
C ALA A 128 8.64 4.53 -0.37
N CYS A 129 7.70 3.80 -0.94
CA CYS A 129 6.40 4.31 -1.37
C CYS A 129 5.33 4.10 -0.30
N VAL A 130 4.41 5.06 -0.22
CA VAL A 130 3.22 4.99 0.61
C VAL A 130 2.00 5.12 -0.29
N ALA A 131 1.26 4.01 -0.39
CA ALA A 131 -0.05 3.95 -1.02
C ALA A 131 -1.04 4.86 -0.28
N SER A 132 -1.72 5.72 -1.03
CA SER A 132 -2.68 6.70 -0.51
C SER A 132 -3.95 6.77 -1.35
N ALA A 133 -5.03 7.24 -0.74
CA ALA A 133 -6.30 7.47 -1.40
C ALA A 133 -6.88 8.86 -1.06
N TYR A 134 -7.64 9.42 -1.98
CA TYR A 134 -8.59 10.51 -1.76
C TYR A 134 -9.99 9.93 -1.89
N ILE A 135 -10.77 10.02 -0.81
CA ILE A 135 -12.06 9.34 -0.71
C ILE A 135 -13.17 10.38 -0.76
N TYR A 136 -13.92 10.37 -1.86
CA TYR A 136 -15.05 11.26 -2.14
C TYR A 136 -16.37 10.62 -1.70
N TYR A 137 -16.52 9.31 -1.95
CA TYR A 137 -17.77 8.62 -1.70
C TYR A 137 -17.51 7.15 -1.38
N ILE A 138 -18.18 6.67 -0.34
CA ILE A 138 -18.17 5.25 0.04
C ILE A 138 -19.53 4.68 -0.35
N PRO A 139 -19.61 3.77 -1.34
CA PRO A 139 -20.87 3.15 -1.72
C PRO A 139 -21.51 2.44 -0.52
N PRO A 140 -22.82 2.62 -0.26
CA PRO A 140 -23.50 1.93 0.84
C PRO A 140 -23.56 0.41 0.61
N THR A 141 -23.40 -0.03 -0.64
CA THR A 141 -23.31 -1.43 -1.05
C THR A 141 -21.94 -2.06 -0.76
N MET A 142 -20.90 -1.25 -0.51
CA MET A 142 -19.57 -1.75 -0.22
C MET A 142 -19.55 -2.45 1.13
N LYS A 143 -19.22 -3.74 1.13
CA LYS A 143 -19.06 -4.51 2.37
C LYS A 143 -17.69 -4.20 2.97
N PRO A 144 -17.59 -3.83 4.26
CA PRO A 144 -16.29 -3.67 4.90
C PRO A 144 -15.49 -4.97 4.83
N ILE A 145 -14.19 -4.84 4.64
CA ILE A 145 -13.28 -5.96 4.84
C ILE A 145 -13.28 -6.24 6.36
N SER A 146 -13.83 -7.39 6.76
CA SER A 146 -13.82 -7.82 8.16
C SER A 146 -12.58 -8.66 8.41
N ASP A 147 -11.71 -8.17 9.29
CA ASP A 147 -10.44 -8.79 9.64
C ASP A 147 -10.63 -9.72 10.86
N THR A 148 -11.40 -10.81 10.72
CA THR A 148 -11.54 -11.82 11.79
C THR A 148 -10.50 -12.94 11.72
N VAL A 149 -9.58 -12.89 10.77
CA VAL A 149 -8.48 -13.84 10.70
C VAL A 149 -7.19 -13.03 10.80
N PRO A 150 -6.51 -12.99 11.98
CA PRO A 150 -5.14 -12.49 12.02
C PRO A 150 -4.38 -13.24 10.93
N VAL A 151 -3.64 -12.50 10.09
CA VAL A 151 -2.79 -13.06 9.02
C VAL A 151 -1.96 -14.17 9.65
N THR A 152 -2.43 -15.42 9.51
CA THR A 152 -1.65 -16.58 9.88
C THR A 152 -0.47 -16.57 8.93
N GLN A 153 0.71 -16.83 9.47
CA GLN A 153 2.03 -16.75 8.83
C GLN A 153 2.20 -17.65 7.57
N ASN A 154 1.11 -18.21 7.06
CA ASN A 154 1.02 -19.19 5.98
C ASN A 154 0.35 -18.63 4.72
N VAL A 155 0.20 -17.31 4.58
CA VAL A 155 -0.08 -16.74 3.25
C VAL A 155 1.20 -16.93 2.43
N PRO A 156 1.18 -17.71 1.33
CA PRO A 156 2.38 -17.90 0.53
C PRO A 156 2.78 -16.56 -0.07
N ALA A 157 3.76 -15.94 0.58
CA ALA A 157 4.56 -14.89 0.00
C ALA A 157 5.37 -15.49 -1.16
N ARG A 158 5.91 -14.63 -2.04
CA ARG A 158 7.04 -15.07 -2.84
C ARG A 158 8.13 -15.59 -1.87
N PRO A 159 8.81 -16.73 -2.16
CA PRO A 159 9.88 -17.21 -1.30
C PRO A 159 10.86 -16.08 -1.02
N VAL A 160 11.26 -15.92 0.25
CA VAL A 160 12.27 -14.92 0.62
C VAL A 160 13.56 -15.30 -0.12
N VAL A 161 13.86 -14.58 -1.19
CA VAL A 161 15.06 -14.83 -1.99
C VAL A 161 16.19 -14.02 -1.38
N PRO A 162 17.23 -14.66 -0.85
CA PRO A 162 18.44 -13.95 -0.51
C PRO A 162 19.17 -13.53 -1.77
N ASP A 163 19.26 -12.22 -2.02
CA ASP A 163 20.23 -11.70 -2.99
C ASP A 163 21.62 -11.74 -2.34
N ARG A 164 22.59 -12.35 -3.05
CA ARG A 164 24.00 -12.46 -2.63
C ARG A 164 24.88 -11.50 -3.41
#